data_AF-A0A533WIX2-F1
#
_entry.id   AF-A0A533WIX2-F1
#
_cell.length_a   1.000
_cell.length_b   1.000
_cell.length_c   1.000
_cell.angle_alpha   90.00
_cell.angle_beta   90.00
_cell.angle_gamma   90.00
#
_symmetry.space_group_name_H-M   'P 1'
#
loop_
_entity.id
_entity.type
_entity.pdbx_description
1 polymer ?
#
loop_
_entity_poly.entity_id
_entity_poly.type
_entity_poly.pdbx_seq_one_letter_code
_entity_poly.pdbx_strand_id
1 'polypeptide(L)'
;MKRASSGLAETLELAYTTAEHHPYWAVLYHAVEISKIALEKWNSDLTADQISEMSWRCDEIKMGLDRLSSKGGSLKAIMGI
;
A
#
# COMPACT_ATOMS: atom_id res chain seq x y z
N MET A 1 -7.34 -0.62 20.02
CA MET A 1 -7.19 0.68 19.33
C MET A 1 -5.85 1.35 19.62
N LYS A 2 -5.54 1.85 20.83
CA LYS A 2 -4.28 2.61 21.09
C LYS A 2 -3.01 1.99 20.52
N ARG A 3 -2.70 0.72 20.82
CA ARG A 3 -1.51 0.03 20.28
C ARG A 3 -1.50 -0.08 18.75
N ALA A 4 -2.66 -0.37 18.15
CA ALA A 4 -2.80 -0.45 16.69
C ALA A 4 -2.59 0.92 16.04
N SER A 5 -3.13 1.99 16.62
CA SER A 5 -2.93 3.36 16.14
C SER A 5 -1.46 3.79 16.23
N SER A 6 -0.75 3.44 17.33
CA SER A 6 0.67 3.73 17.47
C SER A 6 1.53 3.00 16.43
N GLY A 7 1.34 1.69 16.25
CA GLY A 7 2.09 0.93 15.23
C GLY A 7 1.77 1.41 13.81
N LEU A 8 0.51 1.79 13.54
CA LEU A 8 0.14 2.37 12.26
C LEU A 8 0.82 3.73 12.02
N ALA A 9 0.93 4.58 13.05
CA ALA A 9 1.61 5.88 12.93
C ALA A 9 3.09 5.73 12.56
N GLU A 10 3.80 4.79 13.20
CA GLU A 10 5.20 4.48 12.85
C GLU A 10 5.33 3.96 11.42
N THR A 11 4.37 3.15 10.96
CA THR A 11 4.40 2.60 9.59
C THR A 11 4.05 3.68 8.55
N LEU A 12 3.14 4.61 8.86
CA LEU A 12 2.83 5.78 8.03
C LEU A 12 4.03 6.71 7.90
N GLU A 13 4.75 6.97 9.00
CA GLU A 13 5.98 7.77 8.98
C GLU A 13 7.02 7.16 8.04
N LEU A 14 7.25 5.85 8.14
CA LEU A 14 8.12 5.14 7.21
C LEU A 14 7.63 5.27 5.76
N ALA A 15 6.34 5.09 5.50
CA ALA A 15 5.78 5.18 4.16
C ALA A 15 5.93 6.58 3.54
N TYR A 16 5.74 7.63 4.33
CA TYR A 16 5.84 9.03 3.89
C TYR A 16 7.28 9.49 3.68
N THR A 17 8.22 8.94 4.45
CA THR A 17 9.65 9.28 4.33
C THR A 17 10.38 8.41 3.31
N THR A 18 9.81 7.26 2.94
CA THR A 18 10.35 6.41 1.87
C THR A 18 10.20 7.11 0.52
N ALA A 19 11.28 7.16 -0.26
CA ALA A 19 11.23 7.73 -1.61
C ALA A 19 10.24 6.97 -2.51
N GLU A 20 9.44 7.69 -3.30
CA GLU A 20 8.39 7.09 -4.15
C GLU A 20 8.93 6.09 -5.18
N HIS A 21 10.20 6.22 -5.56
CA HIS A 21 10.88 5.30 -6.47
C HIS A 21 11.35 4.00 -5.81
N HIS A 22 11.23 3.88 -4.48
CA HIS A 22 11.62 2.66 -3.78
C HIS A 22 10.70 1.49 -4.21
N PRO A 23 11.25 0.29 -4.49
CA PRO A 23 10.47 -0.81 -5.09
C PRO A 23 9.21 -1.22 -4.32
N TYR A 24 9.24 -1.08 -2.99
CA TYR A 24 8.12 -1.44 -2.11
C TYR A 24 7.25 -0.26 -1.68
N TRP A 25 7.57 0.97 -2.12
CA TRP A 25 6.89 2.18 -1.66
C TRP A 25 5.39 2.12 -1.93
N ALA A 26 4.98 1.85 -3.17
CA ALA A 26 3.56 1.81 -3.54
C ALA A 26 2.78 0.78 -2.69
N VAL A 27 3.35 -0.41 -2.51
CA VAL A 27 2.70 -1.46 -1.70
C VAL A 27 2.54 -1.01 -0.25
N LEU A 28 3.62 -0.49 0.36
CA LEU A 28 3.60 -0.07 1.75
C LEU A 28 2.65 1.12 1.97
N TYR A 29 2.83 2.18 1.19
CA TYR A 29 2.10 3.44 1.29
C TYR A 29 0.59 3.25 1.14
N HIS A 30 0.16 2.55 0.10
CA HIS A 30 -1.27 2.36 -0.13
C HIS A 30 -1.91 1.43 0.91
N ALA A 31 -1.19 0.40 1.40
CA ALA A 31 -1.70 -0.50 2.43
C ALA A 31 -1.88 0.20 3.79
N VAL A 32 -0.95 1.07 4.18
CA VAL A 32 -1.05 1.81 5.46
C VAL A 32 -2.13 2.88 5.41
N GLU A 33 -2.34 3.52 4.27
CA GLU A 33 -3.43 4.49 4.09
C GLU A 33 -4.80 3.82 4.10
N ILE A 34 -4.96 2.63 3.48
CA ILE A 34 -6.18 1.81 3.64
C ILE A 34 -6.40 1.46 5.13
N SER A 35 -5.33 1.03 5.82
CA SER A 35 -5.40 0.69 7.24
C SER A 35 -5.78 1.89 8.11
N LYS A 36 -5.32 3.10 7.76
CA LYS A 36 -5.69 4.35 8.41
C LYS A 36 -7.17 4.66 8.27
N ILE A 37 -7.71 4.62 7.05
CA ILE A 37 -9.15 4.83 6.81
C ILE A 37 -9.99 3.84 7.61
N ALA A 38 -9.62 2.55 7.58
CA ALA A 38 -10.32 1.51 8.32
C ALA A 38 -10.26 1.72 9.85
N LEU A 39 -9.10 2.12 10.38
CA LEU A 39 -8.92 2.32 11.82
C LEU A 39 -9.62 3.60 12.32
N GLU A 40 -9.62 4.68 11.53
CA GLU A 40 -10.35 5.92 11.82
C GLU A 40 -11.86 5.70 11.85
N LYS A 41 -12.36 4.82 10.97
CA LYS A 41 -13.79 4.48 10.87
C LYS A 41 -14.20 3.23 11.63
N TRP A 42 -13.35 2.70 12.51
CA TRP A 42 -13.59 1.40 13.19
C TRP A 42 -14.97 1.25 13.87
N ASN A 43 -15.56 2.32 14.37
CA ASN A 43 -16.87 2.32 15.03
C ASN A 43 -17.96 3.08 14.25
N SER A 44 -17.78 3.26 12.94
CA SER A 44 -18.69 4.02 12.08
C SER A 44 -18.68 3.49 10.66
N ASP A 45 -19.67 3.84 9.86
CA ASP A 45 -19.69 3.42 8.46
C ASP A 45 -18.66 4.19 7.62
N LEU A 46 -18.12 3.51 6.61
CA LEU A 46 -17.33 4.13 5.54
C LEU A 46 -18.26 4.91 4.61
N THR A 47 -17.83 6.10 4.20
CA THR A 47 -18.52 6.83 3.13
C THR A 47 -18.23 6.22 1.77
N ALA A 48 -19.06 6.52 0.77
CA ALA A 48 -18.82 6.11 -0.61
C ALA A 48 -17.46 6.61 -1.14
N ASP A 49 -17.06 7.83 -0.77
CA ASP A 49 -15.76 8.40 -1.13
C ASP A 49 -14.61 7.62 -0.53
N GLN A 50 -14.72 7.23 0.75
CA GLN A 50 -13.69 6.42 1.42
C GLN A 50 -13.57 5.03 0.81
N ILE A 51 -14.70 4.40 0.44
CA ILE A 51 -14.70 3.11 -0.27
C ILE A 51 -14.04 3.26 -1.65
N SER A 52 -14.33 4.34 -2.36
CA SER A 52 -13.75 4.63 -3.67
C SER A 52 -12.24 4.89 -3.57
N GLU A 53 -11.82 5.63 -2.56
CA GLU A 53 -10.40 5.88 -2.27
C GLU A 53 -9.67 4.57 -1.94
N MET A 54 -10.20 3.75 -1.04
CA MET A 54 -9.62 2.45 -0.70
C MET A 54 -9.53 1.53 -1.93
N SER A 55 -10.52 1.57 -2.81
CA SER A 55 -10.52 0.79 -4.05
C SER A 55 -9.41 1.23 -5.00
N TRP A 56 -9.27 2.55 -5.22
CA TRP A 56 -8.16 3.08 -6.03
C TRP A 56 -6.79 2.73 -5.43
N ARG A 57 -6.64 2.79 -4.10
CA ARG A 57 -5.40 2.37 -3.43
C ARG A 57 -5.10 0.89 -3.63
N CYS A 58 -6.11 0.02 -3.69
CA CYS A 58 -5.92 -1.39 -4.04
C CYS A 58 -5.38 -1.57 -5.48
N ASP A 59 -5.85 -0.75 -6.42
CA ASP A 59 -5.34 -0.77 -7.80
C ASP A 59 -3.85 -0.36 -7.85
N GLU A 60 -3.46 0.66 -7.08
CA GLU A 60 -2.05 1.06 -6.98
C GLU A 60 -1.16 -0.02 -6.32
N ILE A 61 -1.66 -0.73 -5.31
CA ILE A 61 -0.97 -1.89 -4.74
C ILE A 61 -0.75 -2.95 -5.82
N LYS A 62 -1.80 -3.28 -6.59
CA LYS A 62 -1.73 -4.25 -7.68
C LYS A 62 -0.69 -3.83 -8.72
N MET A 63 -0.70 -2.57 -9.16
CA MET A 63 0.30 -2.03 -10.08
C MET A 63 1.72 -2.09 -9.49
N GLY A 64 1.88 -1.83 -8.19
CA GLY A 64 3.15 -2.00 -7.47
C GLY A 64 3.65 -3.44 -7.51
N LEU A 65 2.78 -4.42 -7.25
CA LEU A 65 3.10 -5.85 -7.33
C LEU A 65 3.44 -6.30 -8.75
N ASP A 66 2.73 -5.79 -9.76
CA ASP A 66 3.00 -6.07 -11.17
C ASP A 66 4.38 -5.55 -11.60
N ARG A 67 4.81 -4.37 -11.10
CA ARG A 67 6.17 -3.84 -11.32
C ARG A 67 7.25 -4.72 -10.69
N LEU A 68 6.99 -5.29 -9.52
CA LEU A 68 7.93 -6.21 -8.85
C LEU A 68 8.03 -7.54 -9.59
N SER A 69 6.91 -8.10 -10.04
CA SER A 69 6.88 -9.36 -10.79
C SER A 69 7.49 -9.23 -12.19
N SER A 70 7.30 -8.10 -12.87
CA SER A 70 7.89 -7.81 -14.19
C SER A 70 9.40 -7.58 -14.13
N LYS A 71 9.93 -6.99 -13.04
CA LYS A 71 11.39 -6.99 -12.78
C LYS A 71 11.94 -8.41 -12.57
N GLY A 72 11.16 -9.33 -12.01
CA GLY A 72 11.48 -10.76 -11.94
C GLY A 72 11.38 -11.50 -13.29
N GLY A 73 10.58 -10.99 -14.23
CA GLY A 73 10.44 -11.51 -15.60
C GLY A 73 11.64 -11.20 -16.51
N SER A 74 12.36 -10.09 -16.26
CA SER A 74 13.59 -9.76 -16.99
C SER A 74 14.67 -10.83 -16.79
N LEU A 75 14.78 -11.44 -15.61
CA LEU A 75 15.70 -12.56 -15.37
C LEU A 75 15.32 -13.83 -16.15
N LYS A 76 14.02 -14.18 -16.24
CA LYS A 76 13.60 -15.35 -17.04
C LYS A 76 13.78 -15.14 -18.55
N ALA A 77 13.51 -13.93 -19.04
CA ALA A 77 13.74 -13.58 -20.44
C ALA A 77 15.24 -13.53 -20.80
N ILE A 78 16.12 -13.17 -19.86
CA ILE A 78 17.58 -13.17 -20.05
C ILE A 78 18.18 -14.58 -19.88
N MET A 79 17.59 -15.44 -19.05
CA MET A 79 18.11 -16.78 -18.77
C MET A 79 17.69 -17.86 -19.77
N GLY A 80 16.74 -17.60 -20.68
CA GLY A 80 16.40 -18.53 -21.76
C GLY A 80 15.98 -19.93 -21.31
N ILE A 81 15.38 -20.04 -20.12
CA ILE A 81 14.77 -21.26 -19.56
C ILE A 81 13.29 -21.03 -19.28
#